data_AF-A0A836QMH3-F1
#
_entry.id   AF-A0A836QMH3-F1
#
_cell.length_a   1.000
_cell.length_b   1.000
_cell.length_c   1.000
_cell.angle_alpha   90.00
_cell.angle_beta   90.00
_cell.angle_gamma   90.00
#
_symmetry.space_group_name_H-M   'P 1'
#
loop_
_entity.id
_entity.type
_entity.pdbx_description
1 polymer ?
#
loop_
_entity_poly.entity_id
_entity_poly.type
_entity_poly.pdbx_seq_one_letter_code
_entity_poly.pdbx_strand_id
1 'polypeptide(L)'
;LNGRIKARLMLDTGASLITLTEEIGRKLGITKYSGAAELPFNTAGGEDWMPLVALETVTIGTAHTKLVEASINSHIKDIDGLLGMSFLGDFRFEIDRTNKLLTLKPPQKAGELAWDGKSGNWWKGRFDHYDSLIKSYSSRASFLKRRGHEKALNMQKTVEFYKNLRRKLQARASISGLPDRFRSSL
;
A
#
# COMPACT_ATOMS: atom_id res chain seq x y z
N LEU A 1 3.20 -9.55 8.99
CA LEU A 1 3.79 -8.89 7.80
C LEU A 1 4.75 -9.86 7.13
N ASN A 2 4.60 -10.07 5.81
CA ASN A 2 5.38 -11.00 4.97
C ASN A 2 5.53 -12.42 5.56
N GLY A 3 4.50 -12.91 6.25
CA GLY A 3 4.52 -14.21 6.94
C GLY A 3 5.51 -14.39 8.09
N ARG A 4 6.41 -13.43 8.34
CA ARG A 4 7.57 -13.60 9.26
C ARG A 4 7.61 -12.63 10.43
N ILE A 5 7.06 -11.42 10.28
CA ILE A 5 7.07 -10.40 11.34
C ILE A 5 5.68 -10.25 11.94
N LYS A 6 5.57 -10.37 13.27
CA LYS A 6 4.40 -9.96 14.05
C LYS A 6 4.58 -8.49 14.49
N ALA A 7 3.55 -7.68 14.30
CA ALA A 7 3.54 -6.26 14.65
C ALA A 7 2.15 -5.89 15.20
N ARG A 8 2.10 -5.05 16.23
CA ARG A 8 0.88 -4.48 16.81
C ARG A 8 0.68 -3.07 16.25
N LEU A 9 -0.22 -2.96 15.29
CA LEU A 9 -0.54 -1.70 14.63
C LEU A 9 -1.79 -1.07 15.26
N MET A 10 -1.77 0.24 15.44
CA MET A 10 -2.95 0.99 15.84
C MET A 10 -3.88 1.17 14.63
N LEU A 11 -5.18 0.95 14.81
CA LEU A 11 -6.15 1.16 13.75
C LEU A 11 -6.29 2.65 13.43
N ASP A 12 -6.05 3.04 12.18
CA ASP A 12 -6.12 4.43 11.73
C ASP A 12 -6.75 4.53 10.33
N THR A 13 -8.05 4.84 10.28
CA THR A 13 -8.77 5.04 9.02
C THR A 13 -8.41 6.35 8.30
N GLY A 14 -7.71 7.27 8.97
CA GLY A 14 -7.18 8.49 8.39
C GLY A 14 -5.86 8.29 7.66
N ALA A 15 -5.10 7.24 8.01
CA ALA A 15 -3.88 6.87 7.31
C ALA A 15 -4.18 6.22 5.95
N SER A 16 -3.62 6.78 4.87
CA SER A 16 -3.78 6.22 3.52
C SER A 16 -3.03 4.90 3.36
N LEU A 17 -1.84 4.78 3.94
CA LEU A 17 -0.99 3.58 3.90
C LEU A 17 -0.88 2.93 5.28
N ILE A 18 -0.45 1.67 5.34
CA ILE A 18 0.14 1.13 6.57
C ILE A 18 1.39 1.95 6.84
N THR A 19 1.53 2.46 8.05
CA THR A 19 2.76 3.14 8.49
C THR A 19 3.48 2.25 9.47
N LEU A 20 4.77 2.01 9.29
CA LEU A 20 5.58 1.15 10.16
C LEU A 20 6.72 1.96 10.76
N THR A 21 7.16 1.58 11.96
CA THR A 21 8.40 2.14 12.52
C THR A 21 9.63 1.66 11.77
N GLU A 22 10.73 2.40 11.88
CA GLU A 22 12.04 1.95 11.37
C GLU A 22 12.46 0.60 11.95
N GLU A 23 12.10 0.30 13.21
CA GLU A 23 12.40 -0.99 13.83
C GLU A 23 11.73 -2.14 13.08
N ILE A 24 10.44 -2.01 12.75
CA ILE A 24 9.73 -3.01 11.95
C ILE A 24 10.29 -3.09 10.55
N GLY A 25 10.63 -1.96 9.92
CA GLY A 25 11.27 -1.95 8.61
C GLY A 25 12.62 -2.69 8.61
N ARG A 26 13.46 -2.51 9.64
CA ARG A 26 14.70 -3.27 9.83
C ARG A 26 14.44 -4.77 10.01
N LYS A 27 13.44 -5.15 10.82
CA LYS A 27 13.01 -6.55 10.98
C LYS A 27 12.52 -7.17 9.66
N LEU A 28 11.95 -6.35 8.78
CA LEU A 28 11.59 -6.74 7.41
C LEU A 28 12.80 -6.81 6.45
N GLY A 29 14.03 -6.63 6.93
CA GLY A 29 15.25 -6.67 6.13
C GLY A 29 15.51 -5.40 5.33
N ILE A 30 14.79 -4.32 5.61
CA ILE A 30 14.97 -3.03 4.95
C ILE A 30 16.02 -2.27 5.75
N THR A 31 17.28 -2.44 5.36
CA THR A 31 18.43 -1.98 6.15
C THR A 31 18.91 -0.58 5.79
N LYS A 32 18.50 -0.06 4.64
CA LYS A 32 18.79 1.32 4.20
C LYS A 32 17.59 1.89 3.45
N TYR A 33 17.04 2.99 3.98
CA TYR A 33 16.06 3.81 3.27
C TYR A 33 16.73 4.84 2.36
N SER A 34 18.06 4.99 2.45
CA SER A 34 18.83 5.91 1.63
C SER A 34 18.59 5.61 0.14
N GLY A 35 17.90 6.53 -0.53
CA GLY A 35 17.59 6.42 -1.94
C GLY A 35 16.34 5.59 -2.27
N ALA A 36 15.55 5.17 -1.28
CA ALA A 36 14.18 4.70 -1.49
C ALA A 36 13.31 5.82 -2.11
N ALA A 37 12.19 5.43 -2.70
CA ALA A 37 11.16 6.38 -3.07
C ALA A 37 10.46 6.88 -1.80
N GLU A 38 10.19 8.18 -1.70
CA GLU A 38 9.50 8.79 -0.57
C GLU A 38 8.24 9.52 -1.05
N LEU A 39 7.21 9.57 -0.20
CA LEU A 39 6.05 10.44 -0.40
C LEU A 39 5.88 11.40 0.78
N PRO A 40 5.36 12.61 0.52
CA PRO A 40 4.95 13.51 1.59
C PRO A 40 3.66 13.00 2.23
N PHE A 41 3.63 12.97 3.56
CA PHE A 41 2.45 12.68 4.37
C PHE A 41 2.22 13.82 5.36
N ASN A 42 0.96 14.23 5.52
CA ASN A 42 0.58 15.16 6.57
C ASN A 42 0.42 14.38 7.87
N THR A 43 1.32 14.64 8.82
CA THR A 43 1.27 14.08 10.16
C THR A 43 0.84 15.15 11.17
N ALA A 44 0.63 14.76 12.42
CA ALA A 44 0.38 15.71 13.50
C ALA A 44 1.54 16.72 13.70
N GLY A 45 2.76 16.36 13.27
CA GLY A 45 3.95 17.22 13.32
C GLY A 45 4.19 18.08 12.06
N GLY A 46 3.31 18.00 11.06
CA GLY A 46 3.49 18.65 9.75
C GLY A 46 3.75 17.66 8.61
N GLU A 47 4.16 18.18 7.45
CA GLU A 47 4.52 17.35 6.29
C GLU A 47 5.85 16.62 6.56
N ASP A 48 5.83 15.30 6.40
CA ASP A 48 7.02 14.45 6.50
C ASP A 48 7.17 13.57 5.26
N TRP A 49 8.40 13.44 4.76
CA TRP A 49 8.73 12.66 3.57
C TRP A 49 9.17 11.28 3.98
N MET A 50 8.30 10.30 3.77
CA MET A 50 8.46 8.97 4.35
C MET A 50 8.80 7.94 3.27
N PRO A 51 9.80 7.06 3.50
CA PRO A 51 10.15 5.98 2.59
C PRO A 51 8.97 5.05 2.31
N LEU A 52 8.75 4.74 1.04
CA LEU A 52 7.76 3.77 0.58
C LEU A 52 8.35 2.36 0.55
N VAL A 53 7.54 1.42 1.01
CA VAL A 53 7.83 -0.01 0.96
C VAL A 53 6.58 -0.76 0.51
N ALA A 54 6.76 -1.97 0.00
CA ALA A 54 5.66 -2.83 -0.37
C ALA A 54 5.75 -4.14 0.38
N LEU A 55 4.72 -4.45 1.15
CA LEU A 55 4.59 -5.70 1.86
C LEU A 55 4.05 -6.74 0.88
N GLU A 56 4.73 -7.88 0.81
CA GLU A 56 4.30 -9.01 -0.01
C GLU A 56 2.96 -9.55 0.47
N THR A 57 2.83 -9.69 1.80
CA THR A 57 1.60 -10.14 2.46
C THR A 57 1.37 -9.41 3.78
N VAL A 58 0.11 -9.09 4.05
CA VAL A 58 -0.35 -8.66 5.37
C VAL A 58 -1.50 -9.57 5.78
N THR A 59 -1.44 -10.07 7.01
CA THR A 59 -2.42 -11.01 7.56
C THR A 59 -2.84 -10.57 8.94
N ILE A 60 -4.16 -10.46 9.15
CA ILE A 60 -4.80 -10.13 10.43
C ILE A 60 -5.95 -11.12 10.62
N GLY A 61 -5.83 -12.03 11.59
CA GLY A 61 -6.75 -13.16 11.72
C GLY A 61 -6.76 -13.98 10.42
N THR A 62 -7.95 -14.18 9.83
CA THR A 62 -8.14 -14.86 8.55
C THR A 62 -8.05 -13.91 7.34
N ALA A 63 -8.10 -12.60 7.57
CA ALA A 63 -8.01 -11.59 6.53
C ALA A 63 -6.57 -11.48 6.03
N HIS A 64 -6.39 -11.54 4.71
CA HIS A 64 -5.08 -11.45 4.08
C HIS A 64 -5.14 -10.66 2.77
N THR A 65 -4.12 -9.84 2.53
CA THR A 65 -3.92 -9.12 1.28
C THR A 65 -2.46 -9.23 0.84
N LYS A 66 -2.25 -9.26 -0.48
CA LYS A 66 -0.93 -9.27 -1.12
C LYS A 66 -0.64 -7.90 -1.76
N LEU A 67 0.64 -7.54 -1.87
CA LEU A 67 1.09 -6.28 -2.48
C LEU A 67 0.47 -5.05 -1.79
N VAL A 68 0.68 -4.94 -0.48
CA VAL A 68 0.17 -3.84 0.34
C VAL A 68 1.22 -2.73 0.42
N GLU A 69 0.85 -1.53 0.02
CA GLU A 69 1.68 -0.33 0.17
C GLU A 69 1.84 0.02 1.65
N ALA A 70 3.06 0.33 2.05
CA ALA A 70 3.35 0.85 3.38
C ALA A 70 4.39 1.96 3.31
N SER A 71 4.50 2.72 4.38
CA SER A 71 5.53 3.74 4.58
C SER A 71 6.29 3.48 5.87
N ILE A 72 7.50 4.01 5.96
CA ILE A 72 8.33 3.97 7.17
C ILE A 72 8.34 5.34 7.82
N ASN A 73 8.02 5.40 9.11
CA ASN A 73 8.04 6.63 9.91
C ASN A 73 9.07 6.52 11.04
N SER A 74 9.92 7.52 11.19
CA SER A 74 10.94 7.60 12.25
C SER A 74 10.43 8.29 13.53
N HIS A 75 9.27 8.95 13.47
CA HIS A 75 8.68 9.72 14.55
C HIS A 75 7.66 8.93 15.39
N ILE A 76 7.07 7.86 14.84
CA ILE A 76 6.20 6.97 15.62
C ILE A 76 7.05 6.23 16.65
N LYS A 77 6.71 6.43 17.92
CA LYS A 77 7.29 5.77 19.08
C LYS A 77 6.19 4.95 19.78
N ASP A 78 6.61 3.98 20.60
CA ASP A 78 5.76 3.19 21.50
C ASP A 78 4.82 2.13 20.87
N ILE A 79 4.48 2.27 19.59
CA ILE A 79 3.73 1.26 18.81
C ILE A 79 4.52 0.81 17.58
N ASP A 80 4.16 -0.34 17.02
CA ASP A 80 4.83 -0.86 15.82
C ASP A 80 4.42 -0.14 14.53
N GLY A 81 3.35 0.66 14.58
CA GLY A 81 2.86 1.46 13.46
C GLY A 81 1.34 1.66 13.42
N LEU A 82 0.84 2.10 12.28
CA LEU A 82 -0.57 2.39 11.99
C LEU A 82 -1.10 1.44 10.91
N LEU A 83 -2.31 0.94 11.10
CA LEU A 83 -3.05 0.13 10.12
C LEU A 83 -3.97 1.06 9.31
N GLY A 84 -3.52 1.42 8.11
CA GLY A 84 -4.24 2.33 7.22
C GLY A 84 -5.04 1.68 6.09
N MET A 85 -5.57 2.54 5.23
CA MET A 85 -6.52 2.18 4.16
C MET A 85 -5.94 1.33 3.04
N SER A 86 -4.62 1.32 2.81
CA SER A 86 -3.95 0.39 1.89
C SER A 86 -4.21 -1.10 2.21
N PHE A 87 -4.54 -1.42 3.47
CA PHE A 87 -5.02 -2.75 3.87
C PHE A 87 -6.52 -2.75 4.16
N LEU A 88 -7.03 -1.78 4.93
CA LEU A 88 -8.44 -1.78 5.33
C LEU A 88 -9.40 -1.66 4.15
N GLY A 89 -9.02 -0.90 3.12
CA GLY A 89 -9.82 -0.66 1.91
C GLY A 89 -10.04 -1.92 1.06
N ASP A 90 -9.31 -3.00 1.34
CA ASP A 90 -9.49 -4.30 0.71
C ASP A 90 -10.65 -5.11 1.33
N PHE A 91 -11.26 -4.61 2.40
CA PHE A 91 -12.30 -5.29 3.17
C PHE A 91 -13.52 -4.37 3.38
N ARG A 92 -14.67 -5.00 3.56
CA ARG A 92 -15.78 -4.37 4.29
C ARG A 92 -15.49 -4.53 5.77
N PHE A 93 -15.28 -3.44 6.48
CA PHE A 93 -14.90 -3.50 7.89
C PHE A 93 -15.87 -2.75 8.79
N GLU A 94 -15.92 -3.18 10.04
CA GLU A 94 -16.72 -2.60 11.12
C GLU A 94 -15.85 -2.45 12.36
N ILE A 95 -15.96 -1.29 13.01
CA ILE A 95 -15.20 -0.93 14.21
C ILE A 95 -16.19 -0.83 15.37
N ASP A 96 -16.22 -1.85 16.21
CA ASP A 96 -16.96 -1.83 17.47
C ASP A 96 -16.02 -1.37 18.59
N ARG A 97 -16.12 -0.09 18.95
CA ARG A 97 -15.28 0.52 19.99
C ARG A 97 -15.64 0.04 21.40
N THR A 98 -16.91 -0.31 21.63
CA THR A 98 -17.41 -0.79 22.92
C THR A 98 -16.82 -2.16 23.25
N ASN A 99 -16.87 -3.07 22.28
CA ASN A 99 -16.37 -4.44 22.43
C ASN A 99 -14.90 -4.59 22.00
N LYS A 100 -14.25 -3.51 21.57
CA LYS A 100 -12.86 -3.48 21.06
C LYS A 100 -12.64 -4.50 19.93
N LEU A 101 -13.62 -4.62 19.03
CA LEU A 101 -13.63 -5.59 17.96
C LEU A 101 -13.51 -4.91 16.59
N LEU A 102 -12.55 -5.36 15.80
CA LEU A 102 -12.45 -5.05 14.37
C LEU A 102 -12.93 -6.27 13.59
N THR A 103 -14.03 -6.12 12.86
CA THR A 103 -14.53 -7.16 11.95
C THR A 103 -14.09 -6.85 10.53
N LEU A 104 -13.44 -7.82 9.87
CA LEU A 104 -13.01 -7.73 8.48
C LEU A 104 -13.76 -8.76 7.64
N LYS A 105 -14.54 -8.31 6.67
CA LYS A 105 -15.28 -9.17 5.73
C LYS A 105 -14.75 -8.99 4.32
N PRO A 106 -14.61 -10.07 3.54
CA PRO A 106 -14.33 -9.95 2.12
C PRO A 106 -15.40 -9.07 1.45
N PRO A 107 -15.02 -8.16 0.52
CA PRO A 107 -15.99 -7.26 -0.11
C PRO A 107 -16.87 -7.96 -1.15
N GLN A 108 -16.51 -9.19 -1.56
CA GLN A 108 -17.23 -9.95 -2.58
C GLN A 108 -18.61 -10.38 -2.10
N LYS A 109 -19.56 -10.44 -3.03
CA LYS A 109 -20.87 -11.01 -2.77
C LYS A 109 -20.79 -12.54 -2.78
N ALA A 110 -21.66 -13.21 -2.03
CA ALA A 110 -21.76 -14.66 -2.07
C ALA A 110 -22.04 -15.13 -3.52
N GLY A 111 -21.26 -16.11 -4.00
CA GLY A 111 -21.36 -16.63 -5.36
C GLY A 111 -20.66 -15.79 -6.44
N GLU A 112 -20.03 -14.66 -6.09
CA GLU A 112 -19.24 -13.88 -7.05
C GLU A 112 -17.94 -14.61 -7.41
N LEU A 113 -17.63 -14.69 -8.71
CA LEU A 113 -16.36 -15.25 -9.18
C LEU A 113 -15.17 -14.45 -8.63
N ALA A 114 -14.16 -15.17 -8.17
CA ALA A 114 -12.95 -14.59 -7.61
C ALA A 114 -11.69 -15.16 -8.29
N TRP A 115 -10.69 -14.30 -8.43
CA TRP A 115 -9.35 -14.62 -8.93
C TRP A 115 -8.35 -14.27 -7.84
N ASP A 116 -7.66 -15.29 -7.30
CA ASP A 116 -6.80 -15.19 -6.10
C ASP A 116 -7.49 -14.45 -4.93
N GLY A 117 -8.73 -14.87 -4.64
CA GLY A 117 -9.54 -14.37 -3.52
C GLY A 117 -10.09 -12.96 -3.71
N LYS A 118 -10.01 -12.37 -4.91
CA LYS A 118 -10.50 -11.01 -5.21
C LYS A 118 -11.47 -10.98 -6.39
N SER A 119 -12.49 -10.13 -6.34
CA SER A 119 -13.46 -9.99 -7.43
C SER A 119 -12.84 -9.25 -8.62
N GLY A 120 -13.43 -9.41 -9.80
CA GLY A 120 -12.99 -8.71 -11.01
C GLY A 120 -12.99 -7.19 -10.85
N ASN A 121 -13.98 -6.64 -10.11
CA ASN A 121 -14.04 -5.21 -9.81
C ASN A 121 -12.91 -4.74 -8.89
N TRP A 122 -12.53 -5.56 -7.90
CA TRP A 122 -11.34 -5.26 -7.08
C TRP A 122 -10.09 -5.21 -7.94
N TRP A 123 -9.91 -6.18 -8.84
CA TRP A 123 -8.75 -6.21 -9.75
C TRP A 123 -8.70 -4.97 -10.63
N LYS A 124 -9.81 -4.65 -11.29
CA LYS A 124 -9.91 -3.45 -12.14
C LYS A 124 -9.58 -2.20 -11.33
N GLY A 125 -10.17 -2.04 -10.15
CA GLY A 125 -9.91 -0.90 -9.26
C GLY A 125 -8.44 -0.78 -8.84
N ARG A 126 -7.75 -1.90 -8.57
CA ARG A 126 -6.32 -1.86 -8.21
C ARG A 126 -5.42 -1.55 -9.40
N PHE A 127 -5.74 -2.04 -10.60
CA PHE A 127 -5.03 -1.61 -11.81
C PHE A 127 -5.21 -0.11 -12.05
N ASP A 128 -6.47 0.37 -12.05
CA ASP A 128 -6.80 1.77 -12.25
C ASP A 128 -6.13 2.68 -11.20
N HIS A 129 -6.04 2.21 -9.95
CA HIS A 129 -5.33 2.90 -8.88
C HIS A 129 -3.83 3.08 -9.19
N TYR A 130 -3.11 2.01 -9.53
CA TYR A 130 -1.69 2.11 -9.85
C TYR A 130 -1.44 2.93 -11.11
N ASP A 131 -2.31 2.79 -12.11
CA ASP A 131 -2.25 3.56 -13.34
C ASP A 131 -2.41 5.07 -13.10
N SER A 132 -3.37 5.45 -12.27
CA SER A 132 -3.57 6.83 -11.84
C SER A 132 -2.36 7.37 -11.08
N LEU A 133 -1.80 6.60 -10.15
CA LEU A 133 -0.61 7.01 -9.38
C LEU A 133 0.62 7.18 -10.29
N ILE A 134 0.87 6.23 -11.20
CA ILE A 134 1.97 6.32 -12.16
C ILE A 134 1.84 7.58 -13.02
N LYS A 135 0.65 7.87 -13.55
CA LYS A 135 0.40 9.07 -14.37
C LYS A 135 0.60 10.36 -13.56
N SER A 136 0.02 10.43 -12.37
CA SER A 136 0.09 11.59 -11.47
C SER A 136 1.54 11.89 -11.06
N TYR A 137 2.27 10.89 -10.57
CA TYR A 137 3.66 11.07 -10.15
C TYR A 137 4.60 11.30 -11.33
N SER A 138 4.32 10.76 -12.52
CA SER A 138 5.12 11.06 -13.73
C SER A 138 4.98 12.53 -14.13
N SER A 139 3.77 13.06 -14.04
CA SER A 139 3.47 14.47 -14.31
C SER A 139 4.19 15.37 -13.30
N ARG A 140 4.11 15.02 -12.00
CA ARG A 140 4.81 15.75 -10.92
C ARG A 140 6.33 15.69 -11.06
N ALA A 141 6.89 14.52 -11.36
CA ALA A 141 8.32 14.34 -11.58
C ALA A 141 8.84 15.21 -12.74
N SER A 142 8.09 15.21 -13.86
CA SER A 142 8.44 16.02 -15.04
C SER A 142 8.38 17.52 -14.75
N PHE A 143 7.36 17.96 -14.01
CA PHE A 143 7.23 19.34 -13.56
C PHE A 143 8.39 19.79 -12.66
N LEU A 144 8.74 18.99 -11.64
CA LEU A 144 9.85 19.28 -10.73
C LEU A 144 11.20 19.28 -11.46
N LYS A 145 11.41 18.32 -12.38
CA LYS A 145 12.64 18.24 -13.17
C LYS A 145 12.87 19.49 -14.01
N ARG A 146 11.83 20.02 -14.67
CA ARG A 146 11.92 21.26 -15.46
C ARG A 146 12.30 22.48 -14.62
N ARG A 147 12.03 22.45 -13.32
CA ARG A 147 12.35 23.53 -12.37
C ARG A 147 13.66 23.30 -11.61
N GLY A 148 14.40 22.23 -11.89
CA GLY A 148 15.63 21.88 -11.16
C GLY A 148 15.40 21.57 -9.68
N HIS A 149 14.19 21.17 -9.28
CA HIS A 149 13.84 20.96 -7.88
C HIS A 149 14.45 19.66 -7.32
N GLU A 150 15.01 19.71 -6.11
CA GLU A 150 15.73 18.58 -5.47
C GLU A 150 14.90 17.28 -5.38
N LYS A 151 13.60 17.37 -5.09
CA LYS A 151 12.68 16.22 -5.04
C LYS A 151 12.32 15.62 -6.41
N ALA A 152 12.82 16.14 -7.54
CA ALA A 152 12.55 15.58 -8.87
C ALA A 152 13.01 14.13 -9.00
N LEU A 153 14.23 13.82 -8.54
CA LEU A 153 14.77 12.47 -8.57
C LEU A 153 13.95 11.52 -7.67
N ASN A 154 13.54 12.00 -6.50
CA ASN A 154 12.67 11.22 -5.62
C ASN A 154 11.33 10.87 -6.31
N MET A 155 10.67 11.83 -6.96
CA MET A 155 9.43 11.55 -7.68
C MET A 155 9.60 10.57 -8.84
N GLN A 156 10.75 10.57 -9.54
CA GLN A 156 11.05 9.54 -10.54
C GLN A 156 11.14 8.15 -9.91
N LYS A 157 11.76 8.02 -8.74
CA LYS A 157 11.80 6.75 -7.98
C LYS A 157 10.42 6.31 -7.54
N THR A 158 9.56 7.23 -7.12
CA THR A 158 8.16 6.95 -6.78
C THR A 158 7.39 6.40 -7.99
N VAL A 159 7.60 6.95 -9.19
CA VAL A 159 7.03 6.38 -10.43
C VAL A 159 7.49 4.95 -10.65
N GLU A 160 8.80 4.68 -10.52
CA GLU A 160 9.34 3.34 -10.70
C GLU A 160 8.87 2.35 -9.64
N PHE A 161 8.66 2.80 -8.40
CA PHE A 161 8.05 2.01 -7.33
C PHE A 161 6.65 1.52 -7.73
N TYR A 162 5.76 2.43 -8.18
CA TYR A 162 4.40 2.04 -8.59
C TYR A 162 4.36 1.25 -9.90
N LYS A 163 5.27 1.50 -10.85
CA LYS A 163 5.43 0.63 -12.04
C LYS A 163 5.83 -0.80 -11.64
N ASN A 164 6.70 -0.96 -10.64
CA ASN A 164 7.04 -2.28 -10.12
C ASN A 164 5.82 -2.98 -9.51
N LEU A 165 5.05 -2.28 -8.67
CA LEU A 165 3.81 -2.83 -8.10
C LEU A 165 2.80 -3.22 -9.17
N ARG A 166 2.62 -2.39 -10.20
CA ARG A 166 1.75 -2.70 -11.33
C ARG A 166 2.20 -3.95 -12.08
N ARG A 167 3.51 -4.11 -12.36
CA ARG A 167 4.05 -5.33 -12.98
C ARG A 167 3.82 -6.58 -12.12
N LYS A 168 4.01 -6.47 -10.80
CA LYS A 168 3.70 -7.56 -9.85
C LYS A 168 2.20 -7.90 -9.84
N LEU A 169 1.32 -6.90 -9.91
CA LEU A 169 -0.12 -7.08 -10.03
C LEU A 169 -0.48 -7.80 -11.34
N GLN A 170 0.15 -7.41 -12.46
CA GLN A 170 -0.04 -8.07 -13.76
C GLN A 170 0.41 -9.54 -13.73
N ALA A 171 1.55 -9.85 -13.13
CA ALA A 171 2.01 -11.23 -12.97
C ALA A 171 1.03 -12.05 -12.14
N ARG A 172 0.55 -11.48 -11.02
CA ARG A 172 -0.47 -12.11 -10.15
C ARG A 172 -1.79 -12.35 -10.90
N ALA A 173 -2.25 -11.38 -11.68
CA ALA A 173 -3.45 -11.50 -12.51
C ALA A 173 -3.31 -12.61 -13.56
N SER A 174 -2.12 -12.73 -14.16
CA SER A 174 -1.81 -13.76 -15.16
C SER A 174 -1.82 -15.16 -14.56
N ILE A 175 -1.13 -15.35 -13.42
CA ILE A 175 -1.12 -16.62 -12.67
C ILE A 175 -2.54 -17.04 -12.25
N SER A 176 -3.39 -16.05 -11.93
CA SER A 176 -4.76 -16.31 -11.46
C SER A 176 -5.76 -16.53 -12.58
N GLY A 177 -5.37 -16.42 -13.86
CA GLY A 177 -6.29 -16.52 -15.00
C GLY A 177 -7.32 -15.39 -15.06
N LEU A 178 -6.98 -14.19 -14.56
CA LEU A 178 -7.89 -13.04 -14.58
C LEU A 178 -8.21 -12.63 -16.02
N PRO A 179 -9.50 -12.52 -16.42
CA PRO A 179 -9.89 -12.04 -17.74
C PRO A 179 -9.38 -10.62 -18.05
N ASP A 180 -9.03 -10.37 -19.31
CA ASP A 180 -8.45 -9.08 -19.73
C ASP A 180 -9.39 -7.88 -19.50
N ARG A 181 -10.71 -8.08 -19.50
CA ARG A 181 -11.69 -7.02 -19.17
C ARG A 181 -11.53 -6.42 -17.76
N PHE A 182 -10.84 -7.12 -16.85
CA PHE A 182 -10.55 -6.65 -15.50
C PHE A 182 -9.10 -6.15 -15.34
N ARG A 183 -8.31 -6.20 -16.42
CA ARG A 183 -6.97 -5.62 -16.50
C ARG A 183 -7.14 -4.24 -17.13
N SER A 184 -6.55 -3.21 -16.53
CA SER A 184 -6.58 -1.88 -17.13
C SER A 184 -5.63 -1.84 -18.32
N SER A 185 -5.99 -1.12 -19.39
CA SER A 185 -5.38 -1.20 -20.71
C SER A 185 -4.29 -0.15 -20.97
N LEU A 186 -3.74 0.46 -19.93
CA LEU A 186 -2.63 1.41 -20.06
C LEU A 186 -1.39 0.75 -20.66
#